data_AF-A0A556UEG9-F1
#
_entry.id   AF-A0A556UEG9-F1
#
_cell.length_a   1.000
_cell.length_b   1.000
_cell.length_c   1.000
_cell.angle_alpha   90.00
_cell.angle_beta   90.00
_cell.angle_gamma   90.00
#
_symmetry.space_group_name_H-M   'P 1'
#
loop_
_entity.id
_entity.type
_entity.pdbx_description
1 polymer ?
#
loop_
_entity_poly.entity_id
_entity_poly.type
_entity_poly.pdbx_seq_one_letter_code
_entity_poly.pdbx_strand_id
1 'polypeptide(L)' 'MGKIGIVVIGLLTILGGIFTFHESNKYFALIKTKGTENLFSSLGLWSGYVFGILIVFLGIGFISAAFIVN' A
#
# COMPACT_ATOMS: atom_id res chain seq x y z
N MET A 1 -3.59 -24.59 -0.17
CA MET A 1 -3.06 -23.65 -1.20
C MET A 1 -1.64 -24.07 -1.53
N GLY A 2 -1.30 -24.23 -2.81
CA GLY A 2 0.09 -24.52 -3.22
C GLY A 2 0.99 -23.29 -3.07
N LYS A 3 2.32 -23.48 -3.01
CA LYS A 3 3.32 -22.40 -2.84
C LYS A 3 3.11 -21.24 -3.82
N ILE A 4 2.80 -21.58 -5.08
CA ILE A 4 2.50 -20.64 -6.16
C ILE A 4 1.31 -19.73 -5.81
N GLY A 5 0.26 -20.26 -5.16
CA GLY A 5 -0.91 -19.47 -4.78
C GLY A 5 -0.59 -18.39 -3.74
N ILE A 6 0.28 -18.69 -2.77
CA ILE A 6 0.68 -17.73 -1.74
C ILE A 6 1.56 -16.62 -2.35
N VAL A 7 2.45 -16.99 -3.28
CA VAL A 7 3.28 -16.02 -4.01
C VAL A 7 2.43 -15.07 -4.87
N VAL A 8 1.40 -15.59 -5.56
CA VAL A 8 0.46 -14.76 -6.34
C VAL A 8 -0.30 -13.79 -5.44
N ILE A 9 -0.79 -14.25 -4.29
CA ILE A 9 -1.48 -13.37 -3.31
C ILE A 9 -0.52 -12.28 -2.81
N GLY A 10 0.72 -12.64 -2.48
CA GLY A 10 1.74 -11.67 -2.06
C GLY A 10 2.02 -10.61 -3.13
N LEU A 11 2.19 -11.02 -4.40
CA LEU A 11 2.38 -10.10 -5.52
C LEU A 11 1.19 -9.15 -5.73
N LEU A 12 -0.04 -9.68 -5.71
CA LEU A 12 -1.25 -8.86 -5.82
C LEU A 12 -1.37 -7.87 -4.65
N THR A 13 -0.98 -8.29 -3.44
CA THR A 13 -0.98 -7.43 -2.25
C THR A 13 0.04 -6.30 -2.40
N ILE A 14 1.25 -6.58 -2.88
CA ILE A 14 2.28 -5.55 -3.15
C ILE A 14 1.77 -4.55 -4.19
N LEU A 15 1.18 -5.02 -5.29
CA LEU A 15 0.60 -4.15 -6.32
C LEU A 15 -0.51 -3.26 -5.76
N GLY A 16 -1.37 -3.80 -4.89
CA GLY A 16 -2.38 -3.02 -4.18
C GLY A 16 -1.77 -1.91 -3.32
N GLY A 17 -0.73 -2.22 -2.53
CA GLY A 17 -0.06 -1.24 -1.69
C GLY A 17 0.63 -0.12 -2.49
N ILE A 18 1.28 -0.46 -3.61
CA ILE A 18 1.89 0.52 -4.53
C ILE A 18 0.81 1.42 -5.15
N PHE A 19 -0.32 0.85 -5.55
CA PHE A 19 -1.44 1.62 -6.09
C PHE A 19 -2.00 2.62 -5.07
N THR A 20 -2.18 2.20 -3.80
CA THR A 20 -2.61 3.10 -2.73
C THR A 20 -1.64 4.24 -2.51
N PHE A 21 -0.34 3.98 -2.61
CA PHE A 21 0.71 5.01 -2.49
C PHE A 21 0.64 6.01 -3.65
N HIS A 22 0.43 5.53 -4.88
CA HIS A 22 0.28 6.37 -6.07
C HIS A 22 -0.94 7.29 -5.99
N GLU A 23 -2.08 6.75 -5.57
CA GLU A 23 -3.30 7.55 -5.39
C GLU A 23 -3.15 8.58 -4.26
N SER A 24 -2.51 8.20 -3.15
CA SER A 24 -2.18 9.15 -2.07
C SER A 24 -1.28 10.29 -2.57
N ASN A 25 -0.31 9.99 -3.43
CA ASN A 25 0.55 11.00 -4.07
C ASN A 25 -0.24 11.96 -4.98
N LYS A 26 -1.15 11.43 -5.81
CA LYS A 26 -2.02 12.27 -6.66
C LYS A 26 -2.90 13.18 -5.84
N TYR A 27 -3.52 12.65 -4.78
CA TYR A 27 -4.34 13.45 -3.87
C TYR A 27 -3.51 14.54 -3.17
N PHE A 28 -2.27 14.25 -2.79
CA PHE A 28 -1.36 15.25 -2.23
C PHE A 28 -1.08 16.39 -3.20
N ALA A 29 -0.78 16.05 -4.46
CA ALA A 29 -0.55 17.06 -5.50
C ALA A 29 -1.81 17.92 -5.75
N LEU A 30 -3.00 17.33 -5.73
CA LEU A 30 -4.29 18.03 -5.85
C LEU A 30 -4.52 19.00 -4.68
N ILE A 31 -4.27 18.56 -3.46
CA ILE A 31 -4.41 19.38 -2.26
C ILE A 31 -3.43 20.56 -2.27
N LYS A 32 -2.17 20.29 -2.64
CA LYS A 32 -1.12 21.31 -2.73
C LYS A 32 -1.42 22.38 -3.80
N THR A 33 -2.07 21.98 -4.91
CA THR A 33 -2.37 22.88 -6.03
C THR A 33 -3.65 23.67 -5.86
N LYS A 34 -4.70 23.08 -5.27
CA LYS A 34 -6.01 23.75 -5.11
C LYS A 34 -6.18 24.46 -3.77
N GLY A 35 -5.32 24.18 -2.79
CA GLY A 35 -5.49 24.62 -1.41
C GLY A 35 -6.61 23.85 -0.73
N THR A 36 -6.40 23.48 0.53
CA THR A 36 -7.45 22.90 1.38
C THR A 36 -7.28 23.42 2.79
N GLU A 37 -8.36 23.91 3.38
CA GLU A 37 -8.36 24.44 4.74
C GLU A 37 -8.50 23.32 5.79
N ASN A 38 -8.57 22.06 5.35
CA ASN A 38 -9.00 20.94 6.17
C ASN A 38 -7.82 20.07 6.61
N LEU A 39 -7.43 20.14 7.89
CA LEU A 39 -6.39 19.29 8.50
C LEU A 39 -6.63 17.79 8.32
N PHE A 40 -7.90 17.38 8.18
CA PHE A 40 -8.30 16.00 7.88
C PHE A 40 -7.75 15.48 6.54
N SER A 41 -7.51 16.37 5.56
CA SER A 41 -6.97 15.99 4.26
C SER A 41 -5.51 15.55 4.38
N SER A 42 -4.71 16.23 5.21
CA SER A 42 -3.31 15.90 5.48
C SER A 42 -3.19 14.61 6.30
N LEU A 43 -4.05 14.42 7.29
CA LEU A 43 -4.14 13.16 8.05
C LEU A 43 -4.57 11.98 7.17
N GLY A 44 -5.55 12.18 6.29
CA GLY A 44 -5.99 11.16 5.32
C GLY A 44 -4.85 10.74 4.38
N LEU A 45 -4.05 11.70 3.91
CA LEU A 45 -2.87 11.45 3.09
C LEU A 45 -1.81 10.63 3.84
N TRP A 46 -1.41 11.07 5.03
CA TRP A 46 -0.45 10.35 5.86
C TRP A 46 -0.93 8.93 6.18
N SER A 47 -2.23 8.76 6.44
CA SER A 47 -2.82 7.43 6.64
C SER A 47 -2.71 6.55 5.38
N GLY A 48 -2.95 7.11 4.18
CA GLY A 48 -2.83 6.39 2.91
C GLY A 48 -1.39 5.97 2.59
N TYR A 49 -0.42 6.84 2.91
CA TYR A 49 1.01 6.51 2.80
C TYR A 49 1.42 5.36 3.73
N VAL A 50 1.11 5.47 5.02
CA VAL A 50 1.47 4.46 6.01
C VAL A 50 0.75 3.15 5.70
N PHE A 51 -0.53 3.20 5.33
CA PHE A 51 -1.31 2.03 4.96
C PHE A 51 -0.76 1.33 3.72
N GLY A 52 -0.41 2.08 2.66
CA GLY A 52 0.20 1.52 1.45
C GLY A 52 1.53 0.80 1.75
N ILE A 53 2.38 1.40 2.59
CA ILE A 53 3.64 0.79 3.03
C ILE A 53 3.38 -0.51 3.83
N LEU A 54 2.43 -0.49 4.77
CA LEU A 54 2.06 -1.67 5.55
C LEU A 54 1.55 -2.82 4.66
N ILE A 55 0.73 -2.51 3.65
CA ILE A 55 0.22 -3.48 2.68
C ILE A 55 1.38 -4.09 1.87
N VAL A 56 2.37 -3.29 1.45
CA VAL A 56 3.56 -3.80 0.75
C VAL A 56 4.34 -4.77 1.65
N PHE A 57 4.58 -4.41 2.92
CA PHE A 57 5.26 -5.30 3.87
C PHE A 57 4.48 -6.58 4.14
N LEU A 58 3.14 -6.50 4.20
CA LEU A 58 2.28 -7.68 4.32
C LEU A 58 2.44 -8.61 3.11
N GLY A 59 2.47 -8.06 1.90
CA GLY A 59 2.71 -8.81 0.67
C GLY A 59 4.09 -9.48 0.64
N ILE A 60 5.14 -8.78 1.08
CA ILE A 60 6.48 -9.36 1.27
C ILE A 60 6.42 -10.50 2.29
N GLY A 61 5.71 -10.32 3.40
CA GLY A 61 5.50 -11.34 4.42
C GLY A 61 4.85 -12.61 3.87
N PHE A 62 3.83 -12.48 3.03
CA PHE A 62 3.21 -13.63 2.35
C PHE A 62 4.21 -14.37 1.45
N ILE A 63 5.02 -13.64 0.68
CA ILE A 63 6.05 -14.23 -0.18
C ILE A 63 7.08 -14.95 0.69
N SER A 64 7.64 -14.30 1.72
CA SER A 64 8.61 -14.90 2.64
C SER A 64 8.06 -16.14 3.34
N ALA A 65 6.80 -16.12 3.79
CA ALA A 65 6.16 -17.28 4.42
C ALA A 65 6.06 -18.49 3.47
N ALA A 66 5.87 -18.26 2.17
CA ALA A 66 5.85 -19.33 1.18
C ALA A 66 7.20 -20.06 1.07
N PHE A 67 8.31 -19.39 1.42
CA PHE A 67 9.67 -19.92 1.35
C PHE A 67 10.25 -20.37 2.70
N ILE A 68 9.84 -19.78 3.84
CA ILE A 68 10.41 -20.07 5.17
C ILE A 68 9.68 -21.20 5.90
N VAL A 69 8.37 -21.38 5.70
CA VAL A 69 7.57 -22.41 6.40
C VAL A 69 7.69 -23.80 5.71
N ASN A 70 8.69 -23.97 4.84
CA ASN A 70 9.12 -25.24 4.27
C ASN A 70 10.60 -25.47 4.54
#